data_AF-A0A7J2VDH3-F1
#
_entry.id   AF-A0A7J2VDH3-F1
#
_cell.length_a   1.000
_cell.length_b   1.000
_cell.length_c   1.000
_cell.angle_alpha   90.00
_cell.angle_beta   90.00
_cell.angle_gamma   90.00
#
_symmetry.space_group_name_H-M   'P 1'
#
loop_
_entity.id
_entity.type
_entity.pdbx_description
1 polymer ?
#
loop_
_entity_poly.entity_id
_entity_poly.type
_entity_poly.pdbx_seq_one_letter_code
_entity_poly.pdbx_strand_id
1 'polypeptide(L)'
;MDAQNSTQTPEIYELVRKVMECYGANSYRIIIYNPNPCCGEKLTLVSSGDVDKDTEEYIGKMLNEVWNTYSKALPEPQLIDMVDILVNTIATKFSFHFLTLYDGHHVAWVIYKK
;
A
#
# COMPACT_ATOMS: atom_id res chain seq x y z
N MET A 1 22.39 -26.36 -4.92
CA MET A 1 21.00 -25.89 -4.96
C MET A 1 20.77 -25.15 -3.66
N ASP A 2 21.18 -23.89 -3.63
CA ASP A 2 21.00 -23.04 -2.46
C ASP A 2 19.59 -22.48 -2.52
N ALA A 3 18.72 -23.02 -1.67
CA ALA A 3 17.45 -22.37 -1.37
C ALA A 3 17.81 -21.03 -0.71
N GLN A 4 17.80 -19.95 -1.49
CA GLN A 4 17.85 -18.60 -0.98
C GLN A 4 16.61 -18.38 -0.13
N ASN A 5 16.78 -18.69 1.15
CA ASN A 5 15.93 -18.26 2.24
C ASN A 5 16.16 -16.76 2.41
N SER A 6 15.54 -15.97 1.53
CA SER A 6 15.56 -14.52 1.60
C SER A 6 14.17 -14.06 1.99
N THR A 7 13.92 -14.04 3.29
CA THR A 7 12.98 -13.12 3.95
C THR A 7 13.49 -11.68 3.79
N GLN A 8 13.78 -11.25 2.55
CA GLN A 8 14.04 -9.86 2.26
C GLN A 8 12.72 -9.12 2.41
N THR A 9 12.64 -8.28 3.45
CA THR A 9 11.66 -7.20 3.51
C THR A 9 11.70 -6.50 2.14
N PRO A 10 10.58 -6.46 1.39
CA PRO A 10 10.57 -5.85 0.06
C PRO A 10 11.24 -4.47 0.06
N GLU A 11 12.08 -4.20 -0.94
CA GLU A 11 12.85 -2.94 -1.04
C GLU A 11 11.96 -1.71 -0.89
N ILE A 12 10.71 -1.81 -1.36
CA ILE A 12 9.71 -0.76 -1.20
C ILE A 12 9.39 -0.38 0.25
N TYR A 13 9.46 -1.30 1.23
CA TYR A 13 9.25 -0.94 2.64
C TYR A 13 10.36 -0.02 3.16
N GLU A 14 11.60 -0.32 2.79
CA GLU A 14 12.75 0.49 3.18
C GLU A 14 12.73 1.86 2.50
N LEU A 15 12.27 1.91 1.24
CA LEU A 15 12.00 3.17 0.54
C LEU A 15 10.91 3.99 1.26
N VAL A 16 9.78 3.37 1.59
CA VAL A 16 8.69 4.04 2.32
C VAL A 16 9.21 4.58 3.65
N ARG A 17 9.95 3.77 4.43
CA ARG A 17 10.51 4.18 5.72
C ARG A 17 11.38 5.43 5.58
N LYS A 18 12.33 5.44 4.63
CA LYS A 18 13.21 6.60 4.38
C LYS A 18 12.43 7.84 3.98
N VAL A 19 11.44 7.69 3.09
CA VAL A 19 10.60 8.82 2.65
C VAL A 19 9.77 9.37 3.81
N MET A 20 9.22 8.51 4.67
CA MET A 20 8.45 8.93 5.85
C MET A 20 9.32 9.64 6.89
N GLU A 21 10.54 9.16 7.12
CA GLU A 21 11.54 9.84 7.96
C GLU A 21 11.88 11.24 7.41
N CYS A 22 12.08 11.37 6.10
CA CYS A 22 12.31 12.67 5.47
C CYS A 22 11.10 13.61 5.60
N TYR A 23 9.88 13.09 5.63
CA TYR A 23 8.67 13.89 5.83
C TYR A 23 8.34 14.16 7.30
N GLY A 24 9.08 13.58 8.25
CA GLY A 24 8.80 13.69 9.69
C GLY A 24 7.53 12.96 10.12
N ALA A 25 7.07 11.98 9.35
CA ALA A 25 5.84 11.24 9.60
C ALA A 25 6.12 9.96 10.40
N ASN A 26 5.69 9.94 11.67
CA ASN A 26 5.89 8.80 12.57
C ASN A 26 4.75 7.76 12.53
N SER A 27 3.62 8.13 11.93
CA SER A 27 2.42 7.30 11.82
C SER A 27 1.90 7.30 10.39
N TYR A 28 1.89 6.13 9.74
CA TYR A 28 1.48 5.98 8.35
C TYR A 28 0.90 4.58 8.05
N ARG A 29 0.14 4.51 6.97
CA ARG A 29 -0.38 3.27 6.38
C ARG A 29 0.20 3.10 4.99
N ILE A 30 0.56 1.88 4.66
CA ILE A 30 1.13 1.48 3.38
C ILE A 30 0.22 0.42 2.78
N ILE A 31 -0.19 0.61 1.54
CA ILE A 31 -0.83 -0.44 0.74
C ILE A 31 0.18 -0.80 -0.34
N ILE A 32 0.63 -2.04 -0.36
CA ILE A 32 1.64 -2.51 -1.30
C ILE A 32 0.97 -3.42 -2.31
N TYR A 33 1.12 -3.08 -3.57
CA TYR A 33 0.86 -3.98 -4.68
C TYR A 33 2.12 -4.73 -5.07
N ASN A 34 2.04 -6.06 -5.02
CA ASN A 34 3.04 -6.97 -5.54
C ASN A 34 2.47 -7.71 -6.77
N PRO A 35 3.02 -7.49 -7.98
CA PRO A 35 2.54 -8.15 -9.19
C PRO A 35 2.82 -9.66 -9.19
N ASN A 36 3.87 -10.11 -8.50
CA ASN A 36 4.34 -11.50 -8.47
C ASN A 36 4.55 -12.00 -7.02
N PRO A 37 3.48 -12.17 -6.23
CA PRO A 37 3.61 -12.64 -4.85
C PRO A 37 4.06 -14.12 -4.82
N CYS A 38 5.09 -14.43 -4.03
CA CYS A 38 5.57 -15.81 -3.85
C CYS A 38 4.51 -16.74 -3.22
N CYS A 39 3.59 -16.17 -2.44
CA CYS A 39 2.56 -16.92 -1.71
C CYS A 39 1.37 -16.00 -1.37
N GLY A 40 0.38 -15.91 -2.24
CA GLY A 40 -0.92 -15.32 -1.91
C GLY A 40 -1.17 -13.91 -2.46
N GLU A 41 -1.76 -13.06 -1.63
CA GLU A 41 -2.44 -11.81 -2.03
C GLU A 41 -1.53 -10.81 -2.76
N LYS A 42 -2.07 -10.21 -3.83
CA LYS A 42 -1.37 -9.15 -4.60
C LYS A 42 -1.35 -7.79 -3.89
N LEU A 43 -2.23 -7.60 -2.91
CA LEU A 43 -2.28 -6.39 -2.09
C LEU A 43 -1.97 -6.76 -0.65
N THR A 44 -1.17 -5.93 0.02
CA THR A 44 -0.90 -6.05 1.46
C THR A 44 -1.06 -4.68 2.10
N LEU A 45 -1.88 -4.61 3.15
CA LEU A 45 -2.00 -3.42 3.99
C LEU A 45 -1.04 -3.56 5.18
N VAL A 46 -0.15 -2.58 5.35
CA VAL A 46 0.81 -2.52 6.45
C VAL A 46 0.69 -1.18 7.17
N SER A 47 0.82 -1.26 8.48
CA SER A 47 0.60 -0.17 9.41
C SER A 47 1.89 0.12 10.16
N SER A 48 2.28 1.40 10.25
CA SER A 48 3.41 1.86 11.07
C SER A 48 2.95 2.96 12.03
N GLY A 49 3.32 2.83 13.31
CA GLY A 49 2.96 3.76 14.38
C GLY A 49 1.50 3.66 14.84
N ASP A 50 1.15 4.54 15.78
CA ASP A 50 -0.23 4.68 16.27
C ASP A 50 -1.05 5.40 15.22
N VAL A 51 -1.94 4.65 14.60
CA VAL A 51 -2.93 5.16 13.67
C VAL A 51 -4.25 4.51 14.06
N ASP A 52 -5.29 5.30 13.95
CA ASP A 52 -6.66 4.94 14.27
C ASP A 52 -7.09 3.63 13.58
N LYS A 53 -7.59 2.70 14.40
CA LYS A 53 -7.99 1.35 13.97
C LYS A 53 -9.20 1.41 13.03
N ASP A 54 -10.12 2.35 13.28
CA ASP A 54 -11.33 2.51 12.45
C ASP A 54 -10.95 2.92 11.02
N THR A 55 -9.96 3.80 10.89
CA THR A 55 -9.38 4.19 9.60
C THR A 55 -8.73 2.99 8.88
N GLU A 56 -7.98 2.16 9.60
CA GLU A 56 -7.34 0.96 9.03
C GLU A 56 -8.37 -0.06 8.53
N GLU A 57 -9.37 -0.37 9.34
CA GLU A 57 -10.46 -1.27 8.97
C GLU A 57 -11.26 -0.72 7.77
N TYR A 58 -11.51 0.60 7.73
CA TYR A 58 -12.19 1.24 6.62
C TYR A 58 -11.40 1.11 5.30
N ILE A 59 -10.09 1.38 5.33
CA ILE A 59 -9.21 1.24 4.16
C ILE A 59 -9.16 -0.20 3.69
N GLY A 60 -8.90 -1.14 4.61
CA GLY A 60 -8.83 -2.56 4.28
C GLY A 60 -10.12 -3.07 3.64
N LYS A 61 -11.28 -2.65 4.16
CA LYS A 61 -12.58 -2.99 3.58
C LYS A 61 -12.76 -2.42 2.17
N MET A 62 -12.50 -1.13 1.97
CA MET A 62 -12.67 -0.48 0.66
C MET A 62 -11.73 -1.08 -0.40
N LEU A 63 -10.48 -1.36 -0.04
CA LEU A 63 -9.51 -2.00 -0.93
C LEU A 63 -9.95 -3.40 -1.33
N ASN A 64 -10.38 -4.21 -0.36
CA ASN A 64 -10.87 -5.56 -0.63
C ASN A 64 -12.12 -5.54 -1.52
N GLU A 65 -13.05 -4.61 -1.29
CA GLU A 65 -14.24 -4.46 -2.12
C GLU A 65 -13.87 -4.09 -3.56
N VAL A 66 -13.02 -3.07 -3.77
CA VAL A 66 -12.59 -2.65 -5.11
C VAL A 66 -11.80 -3.76 -5.80
N TRP A 67 -10.82 -4.36 -5.13
CA TRP A 67 -9.99 -5.39 -5.73
C TRP A 67 -10.80 -6.63 -6.11
N ASN A 68 -11.66 -7.13 -5.22
CA ASN A 68 -12.46 -8.32 -5.51
C ASN A 68 -13.54 -8.08 -6.58
N THR A 69 -14.10 -6.86 -6.63
CA THR A 69 -15.13 -6.51 -7.62
C THR A 69 -14.53 -6.40 -9.02
N TYR A 70 -13.39 -5.71 -9.15
CA TYR A 70 -12.90 -5.30 -10.46
C TYR A 70 -11.75 -6.16 -10.99
N SER A 71 -11.06 -6.94 -10.16
CA SER A 71 -9.86 -7.69 -10.58
C SER A 71 -10.07 -8.69 -11.72
N LYS A 72 -11.31 -9.17 -11.89
CA LYS A 72 -11.70 -10.07 -13.00
C LYS A 72 -12.19 -9.33 -14.24
N ALA A 73 -12.58 -8.07 -14.09
CA ALA A 73 -13.21 -7.27 -15.14
C ALA A 73 -12.23 -6.30 -15.81
N LEU A 74 -11.19 -5.88 -15.10
CA LEU A 74 -10.23 -4.87 -15.57
C LEU A 74 -8.81 -5.43 -15.66
N PRO A 75 -8.02 -4.97 -16.63
CA PRO A 75 -6.59 -5.29 -16.69
C PRO A 75 -5.83 -4.63 -15.54
N GLU A 76 -4.69 -5.21 -15.15
CA GLU A 76 -3.91 -4.76 -13.99
C GLU A 76 -3.56 -3.27 -13.97
N PRO A 77 -3.12 -2.63 -15.07
CA PRO A 77 -2.83 -1.20 -15.04
C PRO A 77 -4.04 -0.36 -14.60
N GLN A 78 -5.25 -0.71 -15.04
CA GLN A 78 -6.47 0.00 -14.65
C GLN A 78 -6.85 -0.27 -13.19
N LEU A 79 -6.55 -1.47 -12.67
CA LEU A 79 -6.75 -1.76 -11.24
C LEU A 79 -5.81 -0.94 -10.36
N ILE A 80 -4.55 -0.79 -10.76
CA ILE A 80 -3.56 0.04 -10.07
C ILE A 80 -4.05 1.50 -10.04
N ASP A 81 -4.49 2.03 -11.18
CA ASP A 81 -5.05 3.40 -11.26
C ASP A 81 -6.29 3.57 -10.36
N MET A 82 -7.17 2.57 -10.31
CA MET A 82 -8.34 2.61 -9.43
C MET A 82 -7.97 2.59 -7.95
N VAL A 83 -6.97 1.79 -7.56
CA VAL A 83 -6.47 1.78 -6.19
C VAL A 83 -5.85 3.12 -5.84
N ASP A 84 -5.06 3.73 -6.74
CA ASP A 84 -4.49 5.07 -6.54
C ASP A 84 -5.58 6.13 -6.27
N ILE A 85 -6.60 6.18 -7.13
CA ILE A 85 -7.75 7.08 -6.97
C ILE A 85 -8.50 6.82 -5.65
N LEU A 86 -8.73 5.56 -5.31
CA LEU A 86 -9.41 5.18 -4.08
C LEU A 86 -8.63 5.67 -2.86
N VAL A 87 -7.33 5.37 -2.79
CA VAL A 87 -6.50 5.73 -1.63
C VAL A 87 -6.36 7.24 -1.51
N ASN A 88 -6.20 7.96 -2.62
CA ASN A 88 -6.20 9.43 -2.62
C ASN A 88 -7.53 10.02 -2.14
N THR A 89 -8.66 9.42 -2.55
CA THR A 89 -10.00 9.82 -2.10
C THR A 89 -10.16 9.61 -0.59
N ILE A 90 -9.69 8.48 -0.07
CA ILE A 90 -9.69 8.19 1.36
C ILE A 90 -8.81 9.20 2.10
N ALA A 91 -7.58 9.42 1.63
CA ALA A 91 -6.66 10.38 2.25
C ALA A 91 -7.29 11.77 2.35
N THR A 92 -7.92 12.23 1.27
CA THR A 92 -8.64 13.51 1.23
C THR A 92 -9.78 13.54 2.24
N LYS A 93 -10.63 12.50 2.29
CA LYS A 93 -11.77 12.41 3.22
C LYS A 93 -11.35 12.52 4.69
N PHE A 94 -10.19 11.96 5.05
CA PHE A 94 -9.70 11.94 6.43
C PHE A 94 -8.61 12.98 6.70
N SER A 95 -8.35 13.91 5.77
CA SER A 95 -7.30 14.93 5.88
C SER A 95 -5.90 14.34 6.14
N PHE A 96 -5.61 13.19 5.53
CA PHE A 96 -4.27 12.63 5.45
C PHE A 96 -3.51 13.18 4.26
N HIS A 97 -2.19 13.16 4.35
CA HIS A 97 -1.33 13.26 3.19
C HIS A 97 -1.30 11.92 2.44
N PHE A 98 -1.05 11.97 1.14
CA PHE A 98 -0.98 10.81 0.25
C PHE A 98 0.22 10.92 -0.67
N LEU A 99 0.86 9.78 -0.94
CA LEU A 99 1.90 9.64 -1.93
C LEU A 99 1.94 8.21 -2.47
N THR A 100 2.43 8.10 -3.71
CA THR A 100 2.64 6.81 -4.39
C THR A 100 4.13 6.65 -4.65
N LEU A 101 4.68 5.50 -4.28
CA LEU A 101 6.08 5.14 -4.47
C LEU A 101 6.19 3.90 -5.35
N TYR A 102 7.29 3.82 -6.10
CA TYR A 102 7.60 2.71 -7.00
C TYR A 102 9.08 2.38 -6.89
N ASP A 103 9.40 1.10 -6.71
CA ASP A 103 10.78 0.59 -6.60
C ASP A 103 11.25 -0.16 -7.86
N GLY A 104 10.47 -0.12 -8.96
CA GLY A 104 10.73 -0.91 -10.16
C GLY A 104 9.92 -2.21 -10.24
N HIS A 105 9.38 -2.70 -9.11
CA HIS A 105 8.67 -3.99 -9.05
C HIS A 105 7.34 -3.89 -8.30
N HIS A 106 7.28 -3.07 -7.27
CA HIS A 106 6.13 -2.89 -6.39
C HIS A 106 5.61 -1.46 -6.48
N VAL A 107 4.31 -1.29 -6.23
CA VAL A 107 3.72 0.03 -6.00
C VAL A 107 3.31 0.12 -4.54
N ALA A 108 3.66 1.22 -3.88
CA ALA A 108 3.22 1.50 -2.52
C ALA A 108 2.43 2.80 -2.47
N TRP A 109 1.19 2.70 -2.01
CA TRP A 109 0.35 3.85 -1.66
C TRP A 109 0.49 4.12 -0.17
N VAL A 110 0.98 5.30 0.17
CA VAL A 110 1.23 5.68 1.56
C VAL A 110 0.30 6.82 1.93
N ILE A 111 -0.44 6.64 3.02
CA ILE A 111 -1.20 7.71 3.66
C ILE A 111 -0.63 7.98 5.05
N TYR A 112 -0.54 9.25 5.44
CA TYR A 112 0.15 9.63 6.66
C TYR A 112 -0.36 10.95 7.24
N LYS A 113 -0.09 11.18 8.53
CA LYS A 113 -0.21 12.48 9.20
C LYS A 113 1.18 13.04 9.48
N LYS A 114 1.30 14.36 9.42
CA LYS A 114 2.42 15.10 10.00
C LYS A 114 2.05 15.60 11.38
#